data_AF-W4VN05-F1
#
_entry.id   AF-W4VN05-F1
#
_cell.length_a   1.000
_cell.length_b   1.000
_cell.length_c   1.000
_cell.angle_alpha   90.00
_cell.angle_beta   90.00
_cell.angle_gamma   90.00
#
_symmetry.space_group_name_H-M   'P 1'
#
loop_
_entity.id
_entity.type
_entity.pdbx_description
1 polymer ?
#
loop_
_entity_poly.entity_id
_entity_poly.type
_entity_poly.pdbx_seq_one_letter_code
_entity_poly.pdbx_strand_id
1 'polypeptide(L)'
;MLQGVDFKRLLVCFKTSSSNYFRSLPNREEFKWLYQSLLTRKYFDYKVDAPKLAQHKGWKLEKIKFMFQVFHELHFVTRQNGVIIPTDNPSKKDLTEAEVYQERKQSMELEELLIYSSYTQLKAWISEQMKAEIPEEEKIYGL
;
A
#
# COMPACT_ATOMS: atom_id res chain seq x y z
N MET A 1 -19.22 -8.17 12.04
CA MET A 1 -19.90 -8.61 10.81
C MET A 1 -21.33 -8.06 10.82
N LEU A 2 -21.79 -7.46 9.72
CA LEU A 2 -23.10 -6.78 9.57
C LEU A 2 -24.27 -7.75 9.32
N GLN A 3 -24.26 -8.96 9.88
CA GLN A 3 -25.34 -9.92 9.66
C GLN A 3 -26.50 -9.63 10.63
N GLY A 4 -27.71 -9.44 10.09
CA GLY A 4 -28.95 -9.34 10.87
C GLY A 4 -29.43 -7.93 11.24
N VAL A 5 -28.93 -6.88 10.58
CA VAL A 5 -29.39 -5.50 10.83
C VAL A 5 -30.36 -5.06 9.75
N ASP A 6 -31.64 -4.86 10.12
CA ASP A 6 -32.63 -4.20 9.26
C ASP A 6 -32.45 -2.68 9.34
N PHE A 7 -32.27 -2.02 8.19
CA PHE A 7 -32.08 -0.57 8.13
C PHE A 7 -32.79 0.04 6.92
N LYS A 8 -33.35 1.24 7.12
CA LYS A 8 -33.99 2.01 6.04
C LYS A 8 -33.01 2.87 5.23
N ARG A 9 -31.85 3.19 5.82
CA ARG A 9 -30.83 4.04 5.19
C ARG A 9 -29.46 3.71 5.75
N LEU A 10 -28.49 3.56 4.86
CA LEU A 10 -27.08 3.43 5.20
C LEU A 10 -26.35 4.70 4.78
N LEU A 11 -25.71 5.38 5.73
CA LEU A 11 -24.82 6.51 5.46
C LEU A 11 -23.39 6.06 5.74
N VAL A 12 -22.56 6.12 4.71
CA VAL A 12 -21.16 5.69 4.82
C VAL A 12 -20.26 6.92 4.77
N CYS A 13 -19.41 7.09 5.77
CA CYS A 13 -18.49 8.22 5.86
C CYS A 13 -17.09 7.69 6.16
N PHE A 14 -16.14 7.98 5.27
CA PHE A 14 -14.75 7.56 5.41
C PHE A 14 -13.89 8.77 5.74
N LYS A 15 -13.26 8.73 6.92
CA LYS A 15 -12.28 9.76 7.31
C LYS A 15 -10.90 9.34 6.82
N THR A 16 -10.30 10.15 5.96
CA THR A 16 -8.92 9.94 5.49
C THR A 16 -8.07 11.12 5.95
N SER A 17 -6.99 10.85 6.70
CA SER A 17 -6.02 11.88 7.13
C SER A 17 -4.85 12.02 6.15
N SER A 18 -4.63 11.03 5.30
CA SER A 18 -3.62 10.98 4.24
C SER A 18 -3.88 9.74 3.38
N SER A 19 -4.28 9.87 2.12
CA SER A 19 -4.58 8.69 1.28
C SER A 19 -3.29 7.97 0.86
N ASN A 20 -3.24 6.67 1.09
CA ASN A 20 -2.17 5.81 0.57
C ASN A 20 -2.45 5.37 -0.87
N TYR A 21 -3.67 5.53 -1.37
CA TYR A 21 -4.06 5.17 -2.73
C TYR A 21 -3.15 5.79 -3.81
N PHE A 22 -2.81 7.08 -3.68
CA PHE A 22 -1.89 7.75 -4.61
C PHE A 22 -0.41 7.52 -4.28
N ARG A 23 -0.09 6.72 -3.25
CA ARG A 23 1.26 6.29 -2.94
C ARG A 23 1.49 4.96 -3.66
N SER A 24 1.81 5.04 -4.94
CA SER A 24 2.06 3.85 -5.76
C SER A 24 3.09 2.93 -5.08
N LEU A 25 2.73 1.64 -4.96
CA LEU A 25 3.66 0.63 -4.51
C LEU A 25 4.90 0.63 -5.39
N PRO A 26 6.09 0.46 -4.82
CA PRO A 26 7.26 0.25 -5.64
C PRO A 26 7.09 -1.01 -6.48
N ASN A 27 7.41 -0.94 -7.77
CA ASN A 27 7.40 -2.12 -8.62
C ASN A 27 8.67 -2.97 -8.41
N ARG A 28 8.67 -4.19 -8.94
CA ARG A 28 9.78 -5.14 -8.78
C ARG A 28 11.12 -4.59 -9.30
N GLU A 29 11.11 -3.83 -10.39
CA GLU A 29 12.32 -3.22 -10.96
C GLU A 29 12.85 -2.09 -10.06
N GLU A 30 11.99 -1.30 -9.42
CA GLU A 30 12.39 -0.28 -8.44
C GLU A 30 13.07 -0.91 -7.23
N PHE A 31 12.49 -1.98 -6.66
CA PHE A 31 13.10 -2.76 -5.57
C PHE A 31 14.46 -3.33 -5.97
N LYS A 32 14.52 -4.01 -7.12
CA LYS A 32 15.75 -4.60 -7.65
C LYS A 32 16.84 -3.55 -7.85
N TRP A 33 16.50 -2.42 -8.47
CA TRP A 33 17.45 -1.35 -8.72
C TRP A 33 18.00 -0.77 -7.42
N LEU A 34 17.15 -0.48 -6.44
CA LEU A 34 17.58 0.08 -5.15
C LEU A 34 18.50 -0.90 -4.41
N TYR A 35 18.11 -2.18 -4.36
CA TYR A 35 18.90 -3.20 -3.67
C TYR A 35 20.26 -3.43 -4.35
N GLN A 36 20.31 -3.50 -5.68
CA GLN A 36 21.56 -3.59 -6.43
C GLN A 36 22.45 -2.36 -6.20
N SER A 37 21.86 -1.16 -6.20
CA SER A 37 22.61 0.07 -5.91
C SER A 37 23.23 0.05 -4.51
N LEU A 38 22.48 -0.44 -3.51
CA LEU A 38 22.98 -0.64 -2.15
C LEU A 38 24.11 -1.67 -2.10
N LEU A 39 23.96 -2.82 -2.78
CA LEU A 39 24.99 -3.86 -2.80
C LEU A 39 26.31 -3.39 -3.42
N THR A 40 26.25 -2.49 -4.41
CA THR A 40 27.42 -1.86 -5.02
C THR A 40 28.07 -0.84 -4.10
N ARG A 41 27.27 0.03 -3.46
CA ARG A 41 27.76 1.11 -2.58
C ARG A 41 28.13 0.66 -1.17
N LYS A 42 27.62 -0.51 -0.73
CA LYS A 42 27.77 -1.11 0.61
C LYS A 42 27.14 -0.37 1.77
N TYR A 43 26.69 0.87 1.57
CA TYR A 43 25.93 1.61 2.56
C TYR A 43 24.95 2.58 1.90
N PHE A 44 23.99 3.04 2.68
CA PHE A 44 23.06 4.09 2.30
C PHE A 44 22.72 4.94 3.53
N ASP A 45 23.08 6.22 3.50
CA ASP A 45 22.65 7.18 4.52
C ASP A 45 21.30 7.75 4.11
N TYR A 46 20.24 7.40 4.83
CA TYR A 46 18.90 7.86 4.49
C TYR A 46 18.77 9.40 4.47
N LYS A 47 19.46 10.12 5.36
CA LYS A 47 19.33 11.58 5.45
C LYS A 47 20.04 12.29 4.29
N VAL A 48 21.14 11.71 3.80
CA VAL A 48 21.98 12.32 2.76
C VAL A 48 21.64 11.80 1.37
N ASP A 49 21.42 10.50 1.22
CA ASP A 49 21.27 9.83 -0.06
C ASP A 49 19.82 9.78 -0.55
N ALA A 50 18.83 9.66 0.36
CA ALA A 50 17.43 9.58 -0.05
C ALA A 50 16.94 10.82 -0.82
N PRO A 51 17.26 12.06 -0.41
CA PRO A 51 16.89 13.26 -1.18
C PRO A 51 17.50 13.29 -2.59
N LYS A 52 18.77 12.90 -2.72
CA LYS A 52 19.47 12.83 -4.00
C LYS A 52 18.86 11.76 -4.91
N LEU A 53 18.57 10.59 -4.34
CA LEU A 53 17.94 9.49 -5.07
C LEU A 53 16.52 9.88 -5.51
N ALA A 54 15.75 10.51 -4.62
CA ALA A 54 14.41 11.01 -4.92
C ALA A 54 14.43 11.97 -6.12
N GLN A 55 15.37 12.92 -6.15
CA GLN A 55 15.54 13.84 -7.27
C GLN A 55 15.95 13.12 -8.56
N HIS A 56 16.94 12.23 -8.49
CA HIS A 56 17.47 11.54 -9.67
C HIS A 56 16.49 10.54 -10.31
N LYS A 57 15.66 9.86 -9.50
CA LYS A 57 14.69 8.86 -9.98
C LYS A 57 13.26 9.38 -10.10
N GLY A 58 12.98 10.60 -9.63
CA GLY A 58 11.61 11.11 -9.51
C GLY A 58 10.78 10.35 -8.46
N TRP A 59 11.43 9.68 -7.51
CA TRP A 59 10.76 8.92 -6.46
C TRP A 59 10.43 9.81 -5.26
N LYS A 60 9.28 9.57 -4.62
CA LYS A 60 8.97 10.20 -3.33
C LYS A 60 9.85 9.60 -2.22
N LEU A 61 10.25 10.40 -1.25
CA LEU A 61 11.02 9.93 -0.08
C LEU A 61 10.30 8.79 0.65
N GLU A 62 8.98 8.87 0.79
CA GLU A 62 8.17 7.80 1.41
C GLU A 62 8.27 6.47 0.65
N LYS A 63 8.40 6.49 -0.69
CA LYS A 63 8.59 5.27 -1.49
C LYS A 63 9.94 4.63 -1.17
N ILE A 64 11.00 5.44 -1.07
CA ILE A 64 12.34 4.97 -0.69
C ILE A 64 12.32 4.39 0.73
N LYS A 65 11.69 5.10 1.68
CA LYS A 65 11.51 4.62 3.05
C LYS A 65 10.82 3.26 3.09
N PHE A 66 9.73 3.12 2.37
CA PHE A 66 8.94 1.90 2.33
C PHE A 66 9.74 0.71 1.78
N MET A 67 10.51 0.90 0.70
CA MET A 67 11.39 -0.17 0.20
C MET A 67 12.41 -0.62 1.24
N PHE A 68 13.01 0.31 1.99
CA PHE A 68 13.95 -0.04 3.06
C PHE A 68 13.28 -0.70 4.26
N GLN A 69 12.02 -0.35 4.58
CA GLN A 69 11.26 -1.05 5.62
C GLN A 69 11.05 -2.52 5.25
N VAL A 70 10.63 -2.79 4.01
CA VAL A 70 10.48 -4.17 3.48
C VAL A 70 11.81 -4.92 3.55
N PHE A 71 12.91 -4.30 3.10
CA PHE A 71 14.24 -4.93 3.16
C PHE A 71 14.69 -5.22 4.59
N HIS A 72 14.41 -4.32 5.53
CA HIS A 72 14.79 -4.49 6.93
C HIS A 72 14.01 -5.64 7.57
N GLU A 73 12.69 -5.70 7.34
CA GLU A 73 11.82 -6.76 7.85
C GLU A 73 12.21 -8.15 7.32
N LEU A 74 12.59 -8.23 6.04
CA LEU A 74 13.08 -9.47 5.42
C LEU A 74 14.56 -9.75 5.72
N HIS A 75 15.21 -8.92 6.53
CA HIS A 75 16.63 -9.02 6.92
C HIS A 75 17.63 -8.94 5.75
N PHE A 76 17.24 -8.31 4.63
CA PHE A 76 18.16 -8.02 3.52
C PHE A 76 19.11 -6.87 3.84
N VAL A 77 18.71 -6.00 4.77
CA VAL A 77 19.53 -4.89 5.27
C VAL A 77 19.47 -4.83 6.78
N THR A 78 20.50 -4.24 7.37
CA THR A 78 20.54 -3.87 8.78
C THR A 78 20.97 -2.41 8.93
N ARG A 79 20.86 -1.88 10.13
CA ARG A 79 21.29 -0.51 10.46
C ARG A 79 22.52 -0.56 11.34
N GLN A 80 23.59 0.12 10.92
CA GLN A 80 24.81 0.29 11.69
C GLN A 80 25.23 1.75 11.67
N ASN A 81 25.56 2.32 12.83
CA ASN A 81 26.05 3.71 12.95
C ASN A 81 25.19 4.75 12.21
N GLY A 82 23.87 4.57 12.21
CA GLY A 82 22.93 5.49 11.58
C GLY A 82 22.72 5.28 10.07
N VAL A 83 23.54 4.47 9.40
CA VAL A 83 23.41 4.12 7.98
C VAL A 83 22.79 2.73 7.79
N ILE A 84 22.22 2.51 6.60
CA ILE A 84 21.67 1.22 6.17
C ILE A 84 22.76 0.47 5.42
N ILE A 85 22.98 -0.79 5.75
CA ILE A 85 23.97 -1.65 5.09
C ILE A 85 23.30 -2.97 4.65
N PRO A 86 23.77 -3.60 3.56
CA PRO A 86 23.30 -4.90 3.17
C PRO A 86 23.73 -5.97 4.17
N THR A 87 22.87 -6.96 4.41
CA THR A 87 23.22 -8.16 5.18
C THR A 87 24.06 -9.09 4.31
N ASP A 88 25.08 -9.74 4.88
CA ASP A 88 25.85 -10.77 4.17
C ASP A 88 25.03 -12.07 4.04
N ASN A 89 25.00 -12.63 2.82
CA ASN A 89 24.30 -13.88 2.50
C ASN A 89 22.88 -13.99 3.08
N PRO A 90 21.96 -13.06 2.74
CA PRO A 90 20.60 -13.11 3.24
C PRO A 90 19.87 -14.35 2.72
N SER A 91 19.00 -14.92 3.55
CA SER A 91 18.09 -15.98 3.12
C SER A 91 17.22 -15.49 1.96
N LYS A 92 17.02 -16.33 0.93
CA LYS A 92 16.13 -16.00 -0.17
C LYS A 92 14.68 -15.94 0.34
N LYS A 93 14.08 -14.75 0.31
CA LYS A 93 12.68 -14.47 0.67
C LYS A 93 12.00 -13.65 -0.43
N ASP A 94 10.68 -13.77 -0.56
CA ASP A 94 9.88 -12.93 -1.43
C ASP A 94 9.56 -11.59 -0.74
N LEU A 95 9.44 -10.51 -1.52
CA LEU A 95 9.07 -9.19 -1.00
C LEU A 95 7.66 -9.18 -0.38
N THR A 96 6.78 -10.04 -0.88
CA THR A 96 5.40 -10.20 -0.40
C THR A 96 5.31 -10.93 0.94
N GLU A 97 6.40 -11.54 1.42
CA GLU A 97 6.46 -12.11 2.77
C GLU A 97 6.53 -11.04 3.86
N ALA A 98 6.86 -9.79 3.53
CA ALA A 98 6.89 -8.70 4.49
C ALA A 98 5.45 -8.25 4.85
N GLU A 99 5.13 -8.26 6.13
CA GLU A 99 3.89 -7.75 6.71
C GLU A 99 3.69 -6.28 6.32
N VAL A 100 4.72 -5.43 6.40
CA VAL A 100 4.60 -4.01 5.98
C VAL A 100 4.20 -3.89 4.50
N TYR A 101 4.61 -4.84 3.66
CA TYR A 101 4.20 -4.87 2.25
C TYR A 101 2.73 -5.28 2.11
N GLN A 102 2.31 -6.33 2.81
CA GLN A 102 0.94 -6.82 2.81
C GLN A 102 -0.05 -5.78 3.37
N GLU A 103 0.27 -5.16 4.51
CA GLU A 103 -0.55 -4.12 5.12
C GLU A 103 -0.73 -2.92 4.19
N ARG A 104 0.34 -2.48 3.51
CA ARG A 104 0.27 -1.37 2.55
C ARG A 104 -0.63 -1.75 1.37
N LYS A 105 -0.48 -2.95 0.84
CA LYS A 105 -1.30 -3.45 -0.27
C LYS A 105 -2.77 -3.53 0.13
N GLN A 106 -3.08 -4.14 1.27
CA GLN A 106 -4.45 -4.24 1.80
C GLN A 106 -5.06 -2.86 2.06
N SER A 107 -4.30 -1.92 2.61
CA SER A 107 -4.77 -0.55 2.83
C SER A 107 -5.13 0.14 1.51
N MET A 108 -4.34 -0.06 0.46
CA MET A 108 -4.62 0.51 -0.86
C MET A 108 -5.86 -0.13 -1.51
N GLU A 109 -6.01 -1.44 -1.42
CA GLU A 109 -7.19 -2.18 -1.91
C GLU A 109 -8.46 -1.74 -1.17
N LEU A 110 -8.36 -1.51 0.14
CA LEU A 110 -9.47 -1.01 0.94
C LEU A 110 -9.85 0.43 0.59
N GLU A 111 -8.86 1.31 0.41
CA GLU A 111 -9.10 2.68 -0.04
C GLU A 111 -9.75 2.71 -1.44
N GLU A 112 -9.27 1.87 -2.36
CA GLU A 112 -9.84 1.71 -3.70
C GLU A 112 -11.32 1.32 -3.64
N LEU A 113 -11.63 0.30 -2.84
CA LEU A 113 -12.98 -0.23 -2.71
C LEU A 113 -13.93 0.74 -1.98
N LEU A 114 -13.48 1.36 -0.88
CA LEU A 114 -14.37 2.13 -0.02
C LEU A 114 -14.50 3.59 -0.46
N ILE A 115 -13.40 4.20 -0.92
CA ILE A 115 -13.34 5.65 -1.16
C ILE A 115 -13.42 5.98 -2.64
N TYR A 116 -12.77 5.17 -3.49
CA TYR A 116 -12.59 5.49 -4.91
C TYR A 116 -13.46 4.66 -5.87
N SER A 117 -14.16 3.65 -5.37
CA SER A 117 -15.07 2.85 -6.19
C SER A 117 -16.31 3.65 -6.58
N SER A 118 -16.96 3.23 -7.67
CA SER A 118 -18.25 3.79 -8.03
C SER A 118 -19.31 3.43 -6.99
N TYR A 119 -20.38 4.22 -6.94
CA TYR A 119 -21.56 3.87 -6.13
C TYR A 119 -22.05 2.45 -6.40
N THR A 120 -22.09 2.02 -7.67
CA THR A 120 -22.57 0.67 -8.04
C THR A 120 -21.65 -0.43 -7.51
N GLN A 121 -20.33 -0.24 -7.57
CA GLN A 121 -19.35 -1.17 -7.03
C GLN A 121 -19.43 -1.26 -5.50
N LEU A 122 -19.48 -0.11 -4.82
CA LEU A 122 -19.59 -0.05 -3.36
C LEU A 122 -20.90 -0.69 -2.87
N LYS A 123 -22.02 -0.40 -3.53
CA LYS A 123 -23.33 -0.98 -3.23
C LYS A 123 -23.30 -2.50 -3.39
N ALA A 124 -22.78 -3.00 -4.51
CA ALA A 124 -22.68 -4.43 -4.77
C ALA A 124 -21.85 -5.13 -3.68
N TRP A 125 -20.70 -4.57 -3.32
CA TRP A 125 -19.85 -5.12 -2.26
C TRP A 125 -20.55 -5.14 -0.90
N ILE A 126 -21.18 -4.04 -0.48
CA ILE A 126 -21.92 -3.97 0.80
C ILE A 126 -23.06 -5.01 0.82
N SER A 127 -23.84 -5.11 -0.26
CA SER A 127 -24.92 -6.08 -0.37
C SER A 127 -24.44 -7.52 -0.26
N GLU A 128 -23.31 -7.85 -0.91
CA GLU A 128 -22.67 -9.17 -0.81
C GLU A 128 -22.25 -9.49 0.63
N GLN A 129 -21.62 -8.54 1.33
CA GLN A 129 -21.22 -8.72 2.73
C GLN A 129 -22.41 -8.89 3.67
N MET A 130 -23.57 -8.32 3.32
CA MET A 130 -24.81 -8.44 4.07
C MET A 130 -25.62 -9.69 3.74
N LYS A 131 -25.26 -10.44 2.67
CA LYS A 131 -26.11 -11.49 2.07
C LYS A 131 -27.50 -10.97 1.68
N ALA A 132 -27.63 -9.69 1.35
CA ALA A 132 -28.89 -9.08 0.94
C ALA A 132 -29.11 -9.29 -0.57
N GLU A 133 -30.32 -9.69 -0.97
CA GLU A 133 -30.71 -9.61 -2.38
C GLU A 133 -30.59 -8.15 -2.84
N ILE A 134 -29.89 -7.91 -3.95
CA ILE A 134 -29.77 -6.58 -4.55
C ILE A 134 -31.11 -6.28 -5.21
N PRO A 135 -31.96 -5.39 -4.68
CA PRO A 135 -33.21 -5.06 -5.35
C PRO A 135 -32.88 -4.24 -6.59
N GLU A 136 -33.56 -4.53 -7.71
CA GLU A 136 -33.48 -3.70 -8.91
C GLU A 136 -33.83 -2.25 -8.55
N GLU A 137 -32.98 -1.29 -8.96
CA GLU A 137 -33.23 0.12 -8.71
C GLU A 137 -34.48 0.56 -9.49
N GLU A 138 -35.45 1.19 -8.81
CA GLU A 138 -36.52 1.90 -9.49
C GLU A 138 -35.90 2.99 -10.38
N LYS A 139 -36.12 2.87 -11.69
CA LYS A 139 -35.80 3.92 -12.64
C LYS A 139 -36.65 5.14 -12.30
N ILE A 140 -36.00 6.18 -11.77
CA ILE A 140 -36.61 7.49 -11.68
C ILE A 140 -36.69 8.01 -13.12
N TYR A 141 -37.85 7.85 -13.74
CA TYR A 141 -38.19 8.61 -14.95
C TYR A 141 -38.30 10.06 -14.52
N GLY A 142 -37.28 10.86 -14.86
CA GLY A 142 -37.33 12.31 -14.68
C GLY A 142 -38.59 12.86 -15.36
N LEU A 143 -39.33 13.70 -14.62
CA LEU A 143 -40.38 14.54 -15.16
C LEU A 143 -39.79 15.66 -16.03
#